data_AF-A0AAD7LXY2-F1
#
_entry.id   AF-A0AAD7LXY2-F1
#
_cell.length_a   1.000
_cell.length_b   1.000
_cell.length_c   1.000
_cell.angle_alpha   90.00
_cell.angle_beta   90.00
_cell.angle_gamma   90.00
#
_symmetry.space_group_name_H-M   'P 1'
#
loop_
_entity.id
_entity.type
_entity.pdbx_description
1 polymer ?
#
loop_
_entity_poly.entity_id
_entity_poly.type
_entity_poly.pdbx_seq_one_letter_code
_entity_poly.pdbx_strand_id
1 'polypeptide(L)'
;MAVSSTIATVYIVGKNIPVLKSKNGTMLSHSTISFPVKQRRFYIRSSGDVSTETTSAEVDSESSIEVPKGPPSLISALNVERALRGIPITDADHYSRLGISRGSPLDQVTVAYSNKVEELKNQELEEEELQNKLELLKESYTILSSEEERRIYDWSLARSEKPDAYVWPFEVDITQTPKDIGTPPPQEPEDEGPTRLVGYFLLVWIILSFVLSIALNR
;
A
#
# COMPACT_ATOMS: atom_id res chain seq x y z
N MET A 1 -26.31 -17.99 -58.21
CA MET A 1 -26.44 -17.87 -56.75
C MET A 1 -25.39 -16.87 -56.28
N ALA A 2 -25.74 -15.60 -56.17
CA ALA A 2 -24.85 -14.52 -55.73
C ALA A 2 -25.35 -14.04 -54.37
N VAL A 3 -24.50 -14.11 -53.35
CA VAL A 3 -24.84 -13.74 -51.97
C VAL A 3 -24.14 -12.42 -51.66
N SER A 4 -24.89 -11.32 -51.70
CA SER A 4 -24.40 -10.00 -51.29
C SER A 4 -24.49 -9.88 -49.77
N SER A 5 -23.33 -9.80 -49.10
CA SER A 5 -23.23 -9.44 -47.69
C SER A 5 -23.35 -7.93 -47.53
N THR A 6 -24.35 -7.47 -46.76
CA THR A 6 -24.51 -6.05 -46.39
C THR A 6 -24.05 -5.88 -44.95
N ILE A 7 -22.98 -5.10 -44.73
CA ILE A 7 -22.49 -4.70 -43.41
C ILE A 7 -23.12 -3.34 -43.07
N ALA A 8 -23.86 -3.27 -41.97
CA ALA A 8 -24.40 -2.04 -41.42
C ALA A 8 -23.49 -1.53 -40.29
N THR A 9 -22.76 -0.45 -40.54
CA THR A 9 -21.93 0.24 -39.53
C THR A 9 -22.80 1.19 -38.73
N VAL A 10 -23.04 0.88 -37.45
CA VAL A 10 -23.74 1.77 -36.52
C VAL A 10 -22.70 2.72 -35.90
N TYR A 11 -22.75 3.99 -36.29
CA TYR A 11 -21.97 5.07 -35.69
C TYR A 11 -22.68 5.57 -34.44
N ILE A 12 -22.07 5.36 -33.26
CA ILE A 12 -22.52 6.01 -32.02
C ILE A 12 -21.87 7.39 -31.94
N VAL A 13 -22.68 8.42 -32.12
CA VAL A 13 -22.34 9.83 -31.96
C VAL A 13 -22.04 10.11 -30.48
N GLY A 14 -20.79 10.47 -30.19
CA GLY A 14 -20.36 10.96 -28.87
C GLY A 14 -21.03 12.28 -28.54
N LYS A 15 -21.91 12.26 -27.54
CA LYS A 15 -22.63 13.44 -27.06
C LYS A 15 -21.75 14.20 -26.07
N ASN A 16 -21.19 15.32 -26.53
CA ASN A 16 -20.43 16.27 -25.72
C ASN A 16 -21.31 16.83 -24.59
N ILE A 17 -20.89 16.64 -23.34
CA ILE A 17 -21.50 17.29 -22.16
C ILE A 17 -20.92 18.71 -22.08
N PRO A 18 -21.75 19.77 -22.05
CA PRO A 18 -21.25 21.12 -21.92
C PRO A 18 -20.77 21.40 -20.49
N VAL A 19 -19.50 21.79 -20.38
CA VAL A 19 -18.88 22.34 -19.17
C VAL A 19 -19.61 23.63 -18.79
N LEU A 20 -20.23 23.64 -17.62
CA LEU A 20 -20.85 24.83 -17.02
C LEU A 20 -19.74 25.79 -16.57
N LYS A 21 -19.62 26.92 -17.26
CA LYS A 21 -18.83 28.07 -16.80
C LYS A 21 -19.53 28.74 -15.63
N SER A 22 -18.96 28.63 -14.43
CA SER A 22 -19.25 29.55 -13.33
C SER A 22 -18.29 30.74 -13.40
N LYS A 23 -18.83 31.95 -13.43
CA LYS A 23 -18.09 33.21 -13.45
C LYS A 23 -18.54 34.05 -12.25
N ASN A 24 -17.56 34.71 -11.63
CA ASN A 24 -17.62 35.72 -10.56
C ASN A 24 -17.61 35.08 -9.17
N GLY A 25 -16.72 35.37 -8.24
CA GLY A 25 -15.70 36.42 -8.12
C GLY A 25 -15.54 36.70 -6.63
N THR A 26 -14.32 36.61 -6.10
CA THR A 26 -13.78 37.35 -4.93
C THR A 26 -12.34 36.89 -4.77
N MET A 27 -11.40 37.79 -5.05
CA MET A 27 -9.99 37.57 -4.75
C MET A 27 -9.75 37.78 -3.26
N LEU A 28 -9.36 36.73 -2.56
CA LEU A 28 -8.66 36.83 -1.28
C LEU A 28 -7.35 36.06 -1.44
N SER A 29 -6.27 36.81 -1.63
CA SER A 29 -4.92 36.30 -1.76
C SER A 29 -4.48 35.71 -0.42
N HIS A 30 -4.62 34.40 -0.25
CA HIS A 30 -3.94 33.67 0.82
C HIS A 30 -2.50 33.40 0.40
N SER A 31 -1.57 34.06 1.08
CA SER A 31 -0.14 33.80 1.00
C SER A 31 0.16 32.35 1.40
N THR A 32 0.39 31.49 0.42
CA THR A 32 0.94 30.15 0.64
C THR A 32 2.43 30.29 0.91
N ILE A 33 2.83 30.13 2.17
CA ILE A 33 4.22 29.93 2.55
C ILE A 33 4.59 28.50 2.11
N SER A 34 5.30 28.38 0.98
CA SER A 34 5.87 27.12 0.53
C SER A 34 7.24 26.92 1.19
N PHE A 35 7.38 25.88 2.02
CA PHE A 35 8.69 25.43 2.48
C PHE A 35 9.38 24.65 1.35
N PRO A 36 10.63 24.96 0.98
CA PRO A 36 11.37 24.10 0.05
C PRO A 36 11.66 22.78 0.75
N VAL A 37 10.89 21.73 0.43
CA VAL A 37 11.25 20.35 0.78
C VAL A 37 12.50 20.02 -0.03
N LYS A 38 13.65 20.09 0.62
CA LYS A 38 14.91 19.62 0.07
C LYS A 38 14.75 18.12 -0.15
N GLN A 39 14.63 17.67 -1.40
CA GLN A 39 14.66 16.24 -1.73
C GLN A 39 15.97 15.66 -1.20
N ARG A 40 15.90 14.94 -0.08
CA ARG A 40 17.02 14.17 0.43
C ARG A 40 17.16 12.96 -0.48
N ARG A 41 18.00 13.07 -1.51
CA ARG A 41 18.43 11.94 -2.32
C ARG A 41 19.16 10.97 -1.39
N PHE A 42 18.49 9.90 -0.99
CA PHE A 42 19.17 8.77 -0.39
C PHE A 42 19.86 8.01 -1.52
N TYR A 43 21.17 8.23 -1.65
CA TYR A 43 22.02 7.36 -2.44
C TYR A 43 22.32 6.12 -1.62
N ILE A 44 21.72 4.99 -2.00
CA ILE A 44 22.15 3.68 -1.52
C ILE A 44 23.44 3.36 -2.29
N ARG A 45 24.59 3.49 -1.62
CA ARG A 45 25.89 3.09 -2.15
C ARG A 45 26.02 1.58 -1.97
N SER A 46 25.66 0.83 -2.99
CA SER A 46 26.06 -0.58 -3.09
C SER A 46 27.54 -0.62 -3.45
N SER A 47 28.37 -1.14 -2.55
CA SER A 47 29.78 -1.45 -2.83
C SER A 47 29.83 -2.85 -3.44
N GLY A 48 29.79 -2.92 -4.77
CA GLY A 48 30.24 -4.07 -5.55
C GLY A 48 31.56 -3.70 -6.19
N ASP A 49 32.63 -4.43 -5.85
CA ASP A 49 33.96 -4.19 -6.39
C ASP A 49 33.99 -4.37 -7.91
N VAL A 50 34.75 -3.47 -8.53
CA VAL A 50 34.92 -3.27 -9.96
C VAL A 50 35.59 -4.48 -10.63
N SER A 51 35.09 -4.87 -11.79
CA SER A 51 35.94 -5.44 -12.84
C SER A 51 35.45 -4.95 -14.20
N THR A 52 36.43 -4.55 -15.01
CA THR A 52 36.37 -3.72 -16.21
C THR A 52 36.14 -4.56 -17.47
N GLU A 53 35.29 -4.08 -18.40
CA GLU A 53 35.64 -3.69 -19.78
C GLU A 53 34.44 -3.73 -20.76
N THR A 54 34.53 -2.79 -21.70
CA THR A 54 33.63 -2.31 -22.76
C THR A 54 33.38 -3.31 -23.90
N THR A 55 32.14 -3.46 -24.41
CA THR A 55 31.74 -3.26 -25.84
C THR A 55 30.30 -3.71 -26.18
N SER A 56 29.53 -2.76 -26.74
CA SER A 56 28.45 -2.82 -27.75
C SER A 56 27.63 -4.11 -27.99
N ALA A 57 26.31 -4.07 -27.71
CA ALA A 57 25.18 -4.45 -28.59
C ALA A 57 23.87 -4.56 -27.79
N GLU A 58 22.74 -4.20 -28.40
CA GLU A 58 21.39 -4.45 -27.88
C GLU A 58 21.15 -5.94 -27.58
N VAL A 59 20.28 -6.20 -26.58
CA VAL A 59 19.24 -7.26 -26.50
C VAL A 59 18.94 -7.57 -25.02
N ASP A 60 17.65 -7.50 -24.69
CA ASP A 60 16.94 -8.11 -23.55
C ASP A 60 17.60 -8.08 -22.16
N SER A 61 17.28 -7.03 -21.39
CA SER A 61 17.36 -7.09 -19.93
C SER A 61 16.13 -7.80 -19.36
N GLU A 62 16.05 -9.11 -19.53
CA GLU A 62 15.35 -9.95 -18.55
C GLU A 62 16.19 -9.91 -17.27
N SER A 63 15.75 -9.08 -16.32
CA SER A 63 16.33 -9.00 -14.99
C SER A 63 16.12 -10.36 -14.31
N SER A 64 17.16 -11.19 -14.34
CA SER A 64 17.29 -12.42 -13.57
C SER A 64 17.38 -12.05 -12.08
N ILE A 65 16.24 -11.74 -11.48
CA ILE A 65 16.10 -11.65 -10.03
C ILE A 65 15.93 -13.08 -9.55
N GLU A 66 16.98 -13.59 -8.95
CA GLU A 66 17.01 -14.87 -8.26
C GLU A 66 15.89 -14.90 -7.21
N VAL A 67 14.89 -15.76 -7.44
CA VAL A 67 13.76 -15.99 -6.54
C VAL A 67 14.31 -16.52 -5.22
N PRO A 68 14.11 -15.82 -4.08
CA PRO A 68 14.59 -16.29 -2.81
C PRO A 68 14.00 -17.67 -2.49
N LYS A 69 14.88 -18.66 -2.30
CA LYS A 69 14.57 -20.07 -1.99
C LYS A 69 13.99 -20.29 -0.58
N GLY A 70 13.51 -19.22 0.04
CA GLY A 70 12.87 -19.23 1.36
C GLY A 70 11.40 -19.67 1.27
N PRO A 71 10.73 -19.88 2.42
CA PRO A 71 9.27 -19.97 2.41
C PRO A 71 8.68 -18.73 1.69
N PRO A 72 7.51 -18.84 1.05
CA PRO A 72 6.92 -17.77 0.25
C PRO A 72 6.52 -16.61 1.15
N SER A 73 7.49 -15.76 1.51
CA SER A 73 7.25 -14.54 2.25
C SER A 73 6.90 -13.43 1.26
N LEU A 74 5.74 -12.82 1.45
CA LEU A 74 5.31 -11.66 0.66
C LEU A 74 6.09 -10.41 1.04
N ILE A 75 6.75 -10.42 2.20
CA ILE A 75 7.60 -9.34 2.70
C ILE A 75 8.94 -9.35 1.96
N SER A 76 8.95 -8.78 0.76
CA SER A 76 10.16 -8.55 -0.02
C SER A 76 10.23 -7.11 -0.53
N ALA A 77 11.44 -6.59 -0.76
CA ALA A 77 11.63 -5.22 -1.25
C ALA A 77 10.91 -4.98 -2.58
N LEU A 78 10.91 -5.97 -3.47
CA LEU A 78 10.25 -5.92 -4.77
C LEU A 78 8.72 -5.90 -4.64
N ASN A 79 8.19 -6.69 -3.71
CA ASN A 79 6.75 -6.73 -3.44
C ASN A 79 6.26 -5.41 -2.83
N VAL A 80 7.05 -4.80 -1.94
CA VAL A 80 6.75 -3.47 -1.40
C VAL A 80 6.78 -2.42 -2.52
N GLU A 81 7.76 -2.46 -3.41
CA GLU A 81 7.82 -1.54 -4.56
C GLU A 81 6.61 -1.70 -5.50
N ARG A 82 6.19 -2.94 -5.77
CA ARG A 82 4.95 -3.24 -6.52
C ARG A 82 3.73 -2.65 -5.82
N ALA A 83 3.56 -2.93 -4.53
CA ALA A 83 2.45 -2.39 -3.73
C ALA A 83 2.44 -0.86 -3.71
N LEU A 84 3.61 -0.22 -3.60
CA LEU A 84 3.76 1.24 -3.64
C LEU A 84 3.36 1.84 -4.98
N ARG A 85 3.50 1.10 -6.08
CA ARG A 85 3.00 1.47 -7.41
C ARG A 85 1.50 1.22 -7.61
N GLY A 86 0.81 0.65 -6.60
CA GLY A 86 -0.59 0.25 -6.72
C GLY A 86 -0.80 -1.06 -7.49
N ILE A 87 0.26 -1.85 -7.65
CA ILE A 87 0.21 -3.17 -8.28
C ILE A 87 0.08 -4.21 -7.17
N PRO A 88 -0.84 -5.19 -7.27
CA PRO A 88 -0.93 -6.24 -6.28
C PRO A 88 0.39 -7.02 -6.18
N ILE A 89 0.70 -7.50 -4.98
CA ILE A 89 1.95 -8.23 -4.71
C ILE A 89 1.96 -9.56 -5.44
N THR A 90 0.82 -10.24 -5.47
CA THR A 90 0.62 -11.49 -6.21
C THR A 90 -0.42 -11.28 -7.29
N ASP A 91 -0.24 -11.97 -8.42
CA ASP A 91 -1.19 -11.93 -9.54
C ASP A 91 -2.37 -12.90 -9.31
N ALA A 92 -2.26 -13.78 -8.32
CA ALA A 92 -3.25 -14.78 -7.97
C ALA A 92 -4.17 -14.31 -6.83
N ASP A 93 -5.46 -14.63 -6.95
CA ASP A 93 -6.42 -14.45 -5.87
C ASP A 93 -6.43 -15.67 -4.94
N HIS A 94 -5.81 -15.51 -3.76
CA HIS A 94 -5.69 -16.56 -2.75
C HIS A 94 -7.01 -16.84 -2.04
N TYR A 95 -7.90 -15.83 -1.90
CA TYR A 95 -9.21 -16.00 -1.31
C TYR A 95 -10.11 -16.84 -2.21
N SER A 96 -10.14 -16.51 -3.51
CA SER A 96 -10.88 -17.28 -4.50
C SER A 96 -10.35 -18.71 -4.65
N ARG A 97 -9.03 -18.92 -4.56
CA ARG A 97 -8.44 -20.27 -4.64
C ARG A 97 -8.91 -21.19 -3.51
N LEU A 98 -9.05 -20.64 -2.29
CA LEU A 98 -9.61 -21.37 -1.15
C LEU A 98 -11.14 -21.38 -1.12
N GLY A 99 -11.80 -20.57 -1.96
CA GLY A 99 -13.27 -20.46 -1.99
C GLY A 99 -13.85 -19.72 -0.79
N ILE A 100 -13.10 -18.78 -0.20
CA ILE A 100 -13.52 -17.97 0.94
C ILE A 100 -13.62 -16.49 0.56
N SER A 101 -14.44 -15.75 1.29
CA SER A 101 -14.57 -14.29 1.11
C SER A 101 -13.40 -13.55 1.77
N ARG A 102 -13.02 -12.40 1.19
CA ARG A 102 -12.17 -11.42 1.89
C ARG A 102 -12.84 -11.00 3.19
N GLY A 103 -12.10 -10.97 4.29
CA GLY A 103 -12.66 -10.71 5.64
C GLY A 103 -12.93 -11.96 6.49
N SER A 104 -12.76 -13.17 5.94
CA SER A 104 -12.99 -14.41 6.70
C SER A 104 -12.04 -14.56 7.91
N PRO A 105 -12.47 -15.05 9.07
CA PRO A 105 -11.58 -15.29 10.21
C PRO A 105 -10.51 -16.35 9.90
N LEU A 106 -9.38 -16.33 10.62
CA LEU A 106 -8.26 -17.27 10.40
C LEU A 106 -8.70 -18.74 10.51
N ASP A 107 -9.56 -19.06 11.48
CA ASP A 107 -10.07 -20.42 11.67
C ASP A 107 -10.78 -20.96 10.41
N GLN A 108 -11.48 -20.10 9.68
CA GLN A 108 -12.17 -20.47 8.45
C GLN A 108 -11.19 -20.81 7.32
N VAL A 109 -10.00 -20.18 7.29
CA VAL A 109 -8.96 -20.46 6.29
C VAL A 109 -8.47 -21.90 6.41
N THR A 110 -8.25 -22.38 7.64
CA THR A 110 -7.80 -23.75 7.90
C THR A 110 -8.83 -24.79 7.47
N VAL A 111 -10.11 -24.56 7.77
CA VAL A 111 -11.21 -25.44 7.37
C VAL A 111 -11.38 -25.43 5.84
N ALA A 112 -11.31 -24.26 5.21
CA ALA A 112 -11.41 -24.15 3.76
C ALA A 112 -10.27 -24.89 3.05
N TYR A 113 -9.05 -24.79 3.57
CA TYR A 113 -7.90 -25.52 3.05
C TYR A 113 -8.10 -27.04 3.13
N SER A 114 -8.48 -27.58 4.29
CA SER A 114 -8.71 -29.04 4.41
C SER A 114 -9.78 -29.53 3.45
N ASN A 115 -10.90 -28.80 3.35
CA ASN A 115 -12.00 -29.15 2.45
C ASN A 115 -11.54 -29.14 0.98
N LYS A 116 -10.74 -28.16 0.57
CA LYS A 116 -10.21 -28.07 -0.80
C LYS A 116 -9.18 -29.16 -1.11
N VAL A 117 -8.35 -29.55 -0.14
CA VAL A 117 -7.43 -30.68 -0.30
C VAL A 117 -8.21 -31.98 -0.50
N GLU A 118 -9.27 -32.22 0.28
CA GLU A 118 -10.13 -33.39 0.12
C GLU A 118 -10.87 -33.38 -1.23
N GLU A 119 -11.40 -32.22 -1.65
CA GLU A 119 -12.03 -32.05 -2.96
C GLU A 119 -11.09 -32.42 -4.11
N LEU A 120 -9.84 -31.94 -4.08
CA LEU A 120 -8.83 -32.25 -5.11
C LEU A 120 -8.45 -33.73 -5.13
N LYS A 121 -8.35 -34.37 -3.95
CA LYS A 121 -8.07 -35.81 -3.87
C LYS A 121 -9.22 -36.66 -4.42
N ASN A 122 -10.46 -36.22 -4.23
CA ASN A 122 -11.65 -36.90 -4.76
C ASN A 122 -11.83 -36.69 -6.27
N GLN A 123 -11.15 -35.71 -6.86
CA GLN A 123 -11.32 -35.34 -8.26
C GLN A 123 -10.53 -36.25 -9.23
N GLU A 124 -9.80 -37.26 -8.71
CA GLU A 124 -9.00 -38.27 -9.46
C GLU A 124 -8.30 -37.69 -10.70
N LEU A 125 -7.59 -36.58 -10.52
CA LEU A 125 -6.80 -35.95 -11.57
C LEU A 125 -5.47 -36.69 -11.76
N GLU A 126 -4.80 -36.41 -12.88
CA GLU A 126 -3.43 -36.83 -13.10
C GLU A 126 -2.52 -36.36 -11.95
N GLU A 127 -1.62 -37.25 -11.51
CA GLU A 127 -0.80 -37.03 -10.30
C GLU A 127 0.00 -35.72 -10.35
N GLU A 128 0.51 -35.37 -11.54
CA GLU A 128 1.26 -34.13 -11.75
C GLU A 128 0.39 -32.87 -11.63
N GLU A 129 -0.80 -32.88 -12.24
CA GLU A 129 -1.75 -31.77 -12.14
C GLU A 129 -2.27 -31.61 -10.71
N LEU A 130 -2.52 -32.74 -10.03
CA LEU A 130 -2.95 -32.77 -8.64
C LEU A 130 -1.88 -32.18 -7.72
N GLN A 131 -0.62 -32.57 -7.90
CA GLN A 131 0.49 -32.04 -7.11
C GLN A 131 0.66 -30.52 -7.31
N ASN A 132 0.59 -30.04 -8.56
CA ASN A 132 0.66 -28.60 -8.86
C ASN A 132 -0.48 -27.84 -8.17
N LYS A 133 -1.73 -28.31 -8.29
CA LYS A 133 -2.88 -27.68 -7.62
C LYS A 133 -2.73 -27.67 -6.10
N LEU A 134 -2.21 -28.75 -5.51
CA LEU A 134 -1.94 -28.83 -4.08
C LEU A 134 -0.85 -27.85 -3.63
N GLU A 135 0.20 -27.65 -4.43
CA GLU A 135 1.24 -26.66 -4.16
C GLU A 135 0.67 -25.24 -4.19
N LEU A 136 -0.10 -24.89 -5.23
CA LEU A 136 -0.79 -23.60 -5.33
C LEU A 136 -1.78 -23.36 -4.16
N LEU A 137 -2.45 -24.42 -3.70
CA LEU A 137 -3.35 -24.35 -2.54
C LEU A 137 -2.56 -24.11 -1.25
N LYS A 138 -1.44 -24.81 -1.08
CA LYS A 138 -0.54 -24.69 0.06
C LYS A 138 0.08 -23.29 0.15
N GLU A 139 0.46 -22.70 -0.97
CA GLU A 139 0.92 -21.30 -1.03
C GLU A 139 -0.16 -20.34 -0.51
N SER A 140 -1.39 -20.50 -0.98
CA SER A 140 -2.51 -19.64 -0.60
C SER A 140 -2.86 -19.78 0.88
N TYR A 141 -2.81 -21.01 1.40
CA TYR A 141 -2.96 -21.27 2.83
C TYR A 141 -1.82 -20.66 3.64
N THR A 142 -0.57 -20.77 3.20
CA THR A 142 0.59 -20.22 3.90
C THR A 142 0.46 -18.70 4.06
N ILE A 143 0.02 -18.01 3.00
CA ILE A 143 -0.20 -16.55 3.00
C ILE A 143 -1.36 -16.16 3.91
N LEU A 144 -2.50 -16.85 3.81
CA LEU A 144 -3.74 -16.47 4.52
C LEU A 144 -3.81 -16.96 5.98
N SER A 145 -2.97 -17.93 6.36
CA SER A 145 -2.89 -18.45 7.73
C SER A 145 -2.01 -17.61 8.65
N SER A 146 -0.99 -16.94 8.12
CA SER A 146 -0.14 -16.02 8.87
C SER A 146 -0.76 -14.63 8.91
N GLU A 147 -0.88 -14.04 10.10
CA GLU A 147 -1.46 -12.70 10.27
C GLU A 147 -0.65 -11.63 9.53
N GLU A 148 0.68 -11.72 9.56
CA GLU A 148 1.56 -10.72 8.94
C GLU A 148 1.50 -10.77 7.41
N GLU A 149 1.60 -11.98 6.84
CA GLU A 149 1.52 -12.19 5.39
C GLU A 149 0.15 -11.81 4.86
N ARG A 150 -0.90 -12.19 5.59
CA ARG A 150 -2.28 -11.83 5.26
C ARG A 150 -2.50 -10.32 5.31
N ARG A 151 -1.97 -9.62 6.31
CA ARG A 151 -2.03 -8.16 6.41
C ARG A 151 -1.39 -7.48 5.20
N ILE A 152 -0.19 -7.93 4.82
CA ILE A 152 0.52 -7.38 3.65
C ILE A 152 -0.24 -7.68 2.35
N TYR A 153 -0.81 -8.89 2.24
CA TYR A 153 -1.65 -9.26 1.11
C TYR A 153 -2.89 -8.36 1.02
N ASP A 154 -3.69 -8.30 2.08
CA ASP A 154 -4.91 -7.49 2.17
C ASP A 154 -4.62 -5.99 1.95
N TRP A 155 -3.48 -5.50 2.42
CA TRP A 155 -2.99 -4.15 2.16
C TRP A 155 -2.68 -3.91 0.69
N SER A 156 -2.00 -4.84 0.03
CA SER A 156 -1.72 -4.72 -1.40
C SER A 156 -3.00 -4.69 -2.25
N LEU A 157 -4.02 -5.46 -1.86
CA LEU A 157 -5.34 -5.44 -2.50
C LEU A 157 -6.07 -4.11 -2.26
N ALA A 158 -6.02 -3.56 -1.05
CA ALA A 158 -6.63 -2.26 -0.75
C ALA A 158 -5.97 -1.11 -1.53
N ARG A 159 -4.65 -1.18 -1.73
CA ARG A 159 -3.90 -0.20 -2.52
C ARG A 159 -4.15 -0.30 -4.01
N SER A 160 -4.29 -1.51 -4.55
CA SER A 160 -4.61 -1.67 -5.97
C SER A 160 -6.02 -1.18 -6.30
N GLU A 161 -6.94 -1.24 -5.34
CA GLU A 161 -8.28 -0.65 -5.47
C GLU A 161 -8.26 0.89 -5.44
N LYS A 162 -7.39 1.49 -4.62
CA LYS A 162 -7.31 2.96 -4.42
C LYS A 162 -5.85 3.45 -4.48
N PRO A 163 -5.25 3.59 -5.67
CA PRO A 163 -3.84 3.96 -5.80
C PRO A 163 -3.52 5.39 -5.34
N ASP A 164 -4.50 6.30 -5.38
CA ASP A 164 -4.31 7.72 -5.04
C ASP A 164 -4.33 8.00 -3.53
N ALA A 165 -4.89 7.08 -2.74
CA ALA A 165 -5.03 7.24 -1.29
C ALA A 165 -4.01 6.36 -0.57
N TYR A 166 -3.30 6.95 0.39
CA TYR A 166 -2.49 6.14 1.30
C TYR A 166 -3.41 5.38 2.26
N VAL A 167 -3.35 4.05 2.19
CA VAL A 167 -4.03 3.15 3.12
C VAL A 167 -2.96 2.53 4.00
N TRP A 168 -3.15 2.52 5.32
CA TRP A 168 -2.19 1.91 6.23
C TRP A 168 -2.42 0.39 6.32
N PRO A 169 -1.37 -0.45 6.39
CA PRO A 169 -1.54 -1.92 6.46
C PRO A 169 -2.41 -2.39 7.61
N PHE A 170 -2.39 -1.66 8.73
CA PHE A 170 -3.14 -2.01 9.93
C PHE A 170 -4.61 -1.54 9.90
N GLU A 171 -4.96 -0.60 9.02
CA GLU A 171 -6.37 -0.18 8.86
C GLU A 171 -7.22 -1.24 8.17
N VAL A 172 -6.58 -2.07 7.35
CA VAL A 172 -7.21 -3.17 6.61
C VAL A 172 -7.04 -4.52 7.30
N ASP A 173 -6.34 -4.55 8.43
CA ASP A 173 -6.05 -5.76 9.17
C ASP A 173 -7.28 -6.24 9.95
N ILE A 174 -7.91 -7.32 9.46
CA ILE A 174 -9.07 -7.93 10.10
C ILE A 174 -8.67 -8.72 11.35
N THR A 175 -7.39 -9.09 11.52
CA THR A 175 -6.94 -9.87 12.67
C THR A 175 -6.90 -9.05 13.97
N GLN A 176 -6.91 -7.71 13.87
CA GLN A 176 -6.75 -6.82 15.02
C GLN A 176 -8.03 -6.41 15.76
N THR A 177 -9.23 -6.60 15.21
CA THR A 177 -10.46 -6.16 15.89
C THR A 177 -11.10 -7.28 16.74
N PRO A 178 -11.48 -7.11 18.04
CA PRO A 178 -11.34 -5.97 18.96
C PRO A 178 -10.69 -6.41 20.30
N LYS A 179 -9.37 -6.58 20.38
CA LYS A 179 -8.70 -6.67 21.70
C LYS A 179 -8.29 -5.30 22.23
N ASP A 180 -8.05 -4.34 21.35
CA ASP A 180 -7.45 -3.04 21.70
C ASP A 180 -8.39 -1.83 21.55
N ILE A 181 -9.62 -2.01 21.03
CA ILE A 181 -10.61 -0.91 20.91
C ILE A 181 -11.11 -0.42 22.29
N GLY A 182 -10.91 -1.20 23.36
CA GLY A 182 -11.42 -0.88 24.69
C GLY A 182 -10.53 0.04 25.53
N THR A 183 -9.24 0.19 25.21
CA THR A 183 -8.32 1.02 26.00
C THR A 183 -7.39 1.75 25.05
N PRO A 184 -7.52 3.08 24.84
CA PRO A 184 -6.47 3.82 24.14
C PRO A 184 -5.14 3.53 24.85
N PRO A 185 -4.02 3.41 24.09
CA PRO A 185 -2.72 3.19 24.70
C PRO A 185 -2.54 4.22 25.83
N PRO A 186 -2.06 3.80 27.02
CA PRO A 186 -1.84 4.70 28.14
C PRO A 186 -1.12 5.93 27.62
N GLN A 187 -1.72 7.11 27.77
CA GLN A 187 -1.09 8.35 27.34
C GLN A 187 0.26 8.42 28.05
N GLU A 188 1.34 8.40 27.27
CA GLU A 188 2.67 8.66 27.82
C GLU A 188 2.61 10.01 28.53
N PRO A 189 3.13 10.14 29.76
CA PRO A 189 3.09 11.40 30.46
C PRO A 189 3.82 12.43 29.62
N GLU A 190 3.10 13.48 29.20
CA GLU A 190 3.71 14.57 28.44
C GLU A 190 4.89 15.14 29.24
N ASP A 191 6.09 15.15 28.65
CA ASP A 191 7.27 15.77 29.27
C ASP A 191 7.15 17.31 29.16
N GLU A 192 6.26 17.86 29.99
CA GLU A 192 5.95 19.30 30.04
C GLU A 192 7.04 20.12 30.76
N GLY A 193 8.08 19.48 31.31
CA GLY A 193 9.06 20.14 32.17
C GLY A 193 9.79 21.29 31.47
N PRO A 194 10.48 21.04 30.35
CA PRO A 194 11.24 22.07 29.64
C PRO A 194 10.36 23.13 28.97
N THR A 195 9.20 22.73 28.43
CA THR A 195 8.30 23.62 27.68
C THR A 195 7.63 24.64 28.60
N ARG A 196 7.23 24.24 29.82
CA ARG A 196 6.70 25.18 30.83
C ARG A 196 7.74 26.22 31.26
N LEU A 197 8.98 25.80 31.48
CA LEU A 197 10.06 26.70 31.94
C LEU A 197 10.32 27.82 30.91
N VAL A 198 10.41 27.45 29.63
CA VAL A 198 10.60 28.42 28.53
C VAL A 198 9.38 29.34 28.40
N GLY A 199 8.17 28.81 28.58
CA GLY A 199 6.94 29.60 28.61
C GLY A 199 6.97 30.69 29.67
N TYR A 200 7.34 30.35 30.91
CA TYR A 200 7.48 31.33 32.00
C TYR A 200 8.60 32.34 31.74
N PHE A 201 9.74 31.90 31.21
CA PHE A 201 10.86 32.79 30.88
C PHE A 201 10.46 33.86 29.85
N LEU A 202 9.75 33.47 28.79
CA LEU A 202 9.23 34.40 27.78
C LEU A 202 8.20 35.36 28.38
N LEU A 203 7.29 34.86 29.22
CA LEU A 203 6.24 35.67 29.85
C LEU A 203 6.85 36.75 30.77
N VAL A 204 7.84 36.38 31.59
CA VAL A 204 8.59 37.32 32.43
C VAL A 204 9.29 38.37 31.58
N TRP A 205 9.94 37.99 30.48
CA TRP A 205 10.65 38.92 29.62
C TRP A 205 9.70 39.92 28.92
N ILE A 206 8.52 39.44 28.49
CA ILE A 206 7.47 40.29 27.93
C ILE A 206 7.00 41.31 28.98
N ILE A 207 6.67 40.89 30.20
CA ILE A 207 6.23 41.81 31.26
C ILE A 207 7.32 42.83 31.56
N LEU A 208 8.58 42.38 31.69
CA LEU A 208 9.72 43.25 31.95
C LEU A 208 9.89 44.29 30.84
N SER A 209 9.71 43.91 29.57
CA SER A 209 9.78 44.82 28.43
C SER A 209 8.74 45.95 28.51
N PHE A 210 7.50 45.63 28.91
CA PHE A 210 6.44 46.62 29.06
C PHE A 210 6.73 47.58 30.20
N VAL A 211 7.18 47.07 31.35
CA VAL A 211 7.54 47.90 32.52
C VAL A 211 8.71 48.83 32.19
N LEU A 212 9.76 48.33 31.55
CA LEU A 212 10.90 49.16 31.12
C LEU A 212 10.48 50.20 30.09
N SER A 213 9.61 49.85 29.14
CA SER A 213 9.10 50.78 28.14
C SER A 213 8.31 51.93 28.79
N ILE A 214 7.46 51.64 29.78
CA ILE A 214 6.72 52.67 30.52
C ILE A 214 7.65 53.54 31.38
N ALA A 215 8.64 52.92 32.03
CA ALA A 215 9.56 53.63 32.91
C ALA A 215 10.56 54.53 32.17
N LEU A 216 11.03 54.11 30.98
CA LEU A 216 12.00 54.86 30.16
C LEU A 216 11.35 55.86 29.20
N ASN A 217 10.06 55.70 28.89
CA ASN A 217 9.29 56.64 28.04
C ASN A 217 8.62 57.77 28.86
N ARG A 218 9.12 58.04 30.06
CA ARG A 218 8.65 59.10 30.96
C ARG A 218 9.79 60.06 31.24
#